data_AF-A0A8F2F1L9-F1
#
_entry.id   AF-A0A8F2F1L9-F1
#
_cell.length_a   1.000
_cell.length_b   1.000
_cell.length_c   1.000
_cell.angle_alpha   90.00
_cell.angle_beta   90.00
_cell.angle_gamma   90.00
#
_symmetry.space_group_name_H-M   'P 1'
#
loop_
_entity.id
_entity.type
_entity.pdbx_description
1 polymer ?
#
loop_
_entity_poly.entity_id
_entity_poly.type
_entity_poly.pdbx_seq_one_letter_code
_entity_poly.pdbx_strand_id
1 'polypeptide(L)'
;MIFDQASLRNDHGEVWLQLRLSPQSFFEARRFIANKQDKPYRMEIKRHYNKRSMDANAYCWVLCEAIAEAIRATKEEVYRQAIEQVGVFAELWIPEDDAKSVMESWESIGLGWLAFDMGTTKGFTTIHAYKGSSRYDTKEMSRLLDWLVEEADGLGLETRTPEEIERMKSLWDEKQAV
;
A
#
# COMPACT_ATOMS: atom_id res chain seq x y z
N MET A 1 -24.23 -6.50 -7.47
CA MET A 1 -24.30 -5.98 -8.85
C MET A 1 -23.69 -4.59 -8.95
N ILE A 2 -22.77 -4.43 -9.89
CA ILE A 2 -22.04 -3.20 -10.22
C ILE A 2 -22.50 -2.75 -11.61
N PHE A 3 -22.80 -1.47 -11.74
CA PHE A 3 -23.21 -0.82 -12.98
C PHE A 3 -22.45 0.50 -13.16
N ASP A 4 -22.36 0.98 -14.39
CA ASP A 4 -21.62 2.21 -14.72
C ASP A 4 -22.44 3.24 -15.52
N GLN A 5 -23.61 2.85 -16.03
CA GLN A 5 -24.56 3.74 -16.68
C GLN A 5 -25.99 3.40 -16.24
N ALA A 6 -26.88 4.39 -16.27
CA ALA A 6 -28.29 4.24 -15.97
C ALA A 6 -29.14 5.09 -16.92
N SER A 7 -30.31 4.57 -17.31
CA SER A 7 -31.32 5.28 -18.11
C SER A 7 -32.72 5.01 -17.59
N LEU A 8 -33.66 5.91 -17.91
CA LEU A 8 -35.08 5.73 -17.63
C LEU A 8 -35.82 5.45 -18.93
N ARG A 9 -36.75 4.50 -18.88
CA ARG A 9 -37.67 4.18 -19.97
C ARG A 9 -39.10 4.32 -19.46
N ASN A 10 -39.93 5.02 -20.22
CA ASN A 10 -41.35 5.19 -19.92
C ASN A 10 -42.17 4.55 -21.03
N ASP A 11 -42.90 3.50 -20.70
CA ASP A 11 -43.79 2.81 -21.64
C ASP A 11 -45.21 2.84 -21.07
N HIS A 12 -46.12 3.56 -21.74
CA HIS A 12 -47.56 3.60 -21.40
C HIS A 12 -47.90 3.90 -19.92
N GLY A 13 -47.10 4.75 -19.26
CA GLY A 13 -47.31 5.13 -17.86
C GLY A 13 -46.52 4.28 -16.85
N GLU A 14 -45.81 3.26 -17.31
CA GLU A 14 -44.88 2.47 -16.50
C GLU A 14 -43.46 3.02 -16.63
N VAL A 15 -42.83 3.30 -15.48
CA VAL A 15 -41.47 3.82 -15.41
C VAL A 15 -40.50 2.69 -15.06
N TRP A 16 -39.55 2.45 -15.94
CA TRP A 16 -38.50 1.45 -15.79
C TRP A 16 -37.14 2.12 -15.60
N LEU A 17 -36.39 1.67 -14.59
CA LEU A 17 -34.98 2.01 -14.40
C LEU A 17 -34.11 0.93 -15.04
N GLN A 18 -33.29 1.32 -16.00
CA GLN A 18 -32.36 0.43 -16.70
C GLN A 18 -30.94 0.73 -16.24
N LEU A 19 -30.20 -0.32 -15.84
CA LEU A 19 -28.82 -0.22 -15.38
C LEU A 19 -27.91 -1.01 -16.33
N ARG A 20 -26.86 -0.39 -16.84
CA ARG A 20 -25.82 -1.09 -17.62
C ARG A 20 -24.89 -1.82 -16.66
N LEU A 21 -25.12 -3.12 -16.52
CA LEU A 21 -24.34 -3.96 -15.61
C LEU A 21 -22.95 -4.26 -16.16
N SER A 22 -21.97 -4.28 -15.27
CA SER A 22 -20.65 -4.84 -15.56
C SER A 22 -20.74 -6.34 -15.91
N PRO A 23 -19.83 -6.89 -16.73
CA PRO A 23 -19.80 -8.32 -17.06
C PRO A 23 -19.78 -9.24 -15.83
N GLN A 24 -19.10 -8.81 -14.76
CA GLN A 24 -19.02 -9.55 -13.48
C GLN A 24 -20.38 -9.68 -12.79
N SER A 25 -21.30 -8.76 -13.03
CA SER A 25 -22.63 -8.74 -12.42
C SER A 25 -23.69 -9.48 -13.25
N PHE A 26 -23.33 -9.97 -14.44
CA PHE A 26 -24.25 -10.67 -15.34
C PHE A 26 -24.91 -11.89 -14.69
N PHE A 27 -24.11 -12.75 -14.04
CA PHE A 27 -24.62 -13.96 -13.39
C PHE A 27 -25.56 -13.65 -12.21
N GLU A 28 -25.23 -12.64 -11.40
CA GLU A 28 -26.07 -12.20 -10.28
C GLU A 28 -27.43 -11.69 -10.77
N ALA A 29 -27.43 -10.85 -11.81
CA ALA A 29 -28.64 -10.28 -12.38
C ALA A 29 -29.55 -11.34 -13.01
N ARG A 30 -28.95 -12.24 -13.80
CA ARG A 30 -29.68 -13.37 -14.40
C ARG A 30 -30.29 -14.26 -13.32
N ARG A 31 -29.56 -14.54 -12.24
CA ARG A 31 -30.05 -15.32 -11.11
C ARG A 31 -31.19 -14.63 -10.37
N PHE A 32 -31.11 -13.31 -10.17
CA PHE A 32 -32.19 -12.55 -9.55
C PHE A 32 -33.47 -12.62 -10.38
N ILE A 33 -33.39 -12.35 -11.69
CA ILE A 33 -34.55 -12.40 -12.59
C ILE A 33 -35.19 -13.80 -12.60
N ALA A 34 -34.37 -14.86 -12.70
CA ALA A 34 -34.86 -16.24 -12.75
C ALA A 34 -35.57 -16.69 -11.47
N ASN A 35 -35.24 -16.10 -10.31
CA ASN A 35 -35.75 -16.54 -9.00
C ASN A 35 -36.64 -15.50 -8.31
N LYS A 36 -36.96 -14.38 -8.97
CA LYS A 36 -37.79 -13.32 -8.39
C LYS A 36 -39.22 -13.84 -8.17
N GLN A 37 -39.78 -13.59 -6.99
CA GLN A 37 -41.19 -13.88 -6.69
C GLN A 37 -42.09 -12.69 -7.06
N ASP A 38 -43.40 -12.95 -7.20
CA ASP A 38 -44.40 -11.93 -7.47
C ASP A 38 -44.76 -11.10 -6.21
N LYS A 39 -43.77 -10.34 -5.73
CA LYS A 39 -43.84 -9.45 -4.56
C LYS A 39 -43.03 -8.18 -4.83
N PRO A 40 -43.30 -7.08 -4.12
CA PRO A 40 -42.52 -5.84 -4.25
C PRO A 40 -41.11 -5.99 -3.63
N TYR A 41 -40.12 -5.40 -4.28
CA TYR A 41 -38.73 -5.36 -3.81
C TYR A 41 -38.30 -3.89 -3.62
N ARG A 42 -37.48 -3.62 -2.60
CA ARG A 42 -36.81 -2.33 -2.42
C ARG A 42 -35.36 -2.46 -2.89
N MET A 43 -34.92 -1.54 -3.73
CA MET A 43 -33.53 -1.45 -4.18
C MET A 43 -32.80 -0.32 -3.43
N GLU A 44 -31.57 -0.59 -3.00
CA GLU A 44 -30.65 0.41 -2.45
C GLU A 44 -29.48 0.58 -3.42
N ILE A 45 -29.28 1.79 -3.93
CA ILE A 45 -28.14 2.12 -4.80
C ILE A 45 -27.08 2.80 -3.95
N LYS A 46 -25.89 2.19 -3.87
CA LYS A 46 -24.71 2.77 -3.24
C LYS A 46 -23.67 3.08 -4.30
N ARG A 47 -22.90 4.14 -4.10
CA ARG A 47 -21.71 4.40 -4.90
C ARG A 47 -20.76 3.21 -4.75
N HIS A 48 -20.41 2.58 -5.86
CA HIS A 48 -19.44 1.49 -5.85
C HIS A 48 -18.04 2.09 -5.71
N TYR A 49 -17.35 1.70 -4.65
CA TYR A 49 -15.92 1.89 -4.51
C TYR A 49 -15.27 0.55 -4.83
N ASN A 50 -14.21 0.55 -5.65
CA ASN A 50 -13.39 -0.65 -5.81
C ASN A 50 -13.05 -1.19 -4.41
N LYS A 51 -13.05 -2.52 -4.23
CA LYS A 51 -12.44 -3.18 -3.05
C LYS A 51 -11.16 -2.40 -2.75
N ARG A 52 -11.00 -1.93 -1.49
CA ARG A 52 -9.85 -1.14 -1.04
C ARG A 52 -8.63 -1.62 -1.82
N SER A 53 -8.09 -0.77 -2.67
CA SER A 53 -6.78 -1.05 -3.25
C SER A 53 -5.85 -1.39 -2.09
N MET A 54 -4.97 -2.34 -2.34
CA MET A 54 -3.82 -2.56 -1.47
C MET A 54 -3.23 -1.19 -1.16
N ASP A 55 -3.16 -0.81 0.12
CA ASP A 55 -2.49 0.44 0.44
C ASP A 55 -0.98 0.27 0.20
N ALA A 56 -0.27 1.39 0.10
CA ALA A 56 1.17 1.41 -0.16
C ALA A 56 1.94 0.45 0.78
N ASN A 57 1.53 0.33 2.05
CA ASN A 57 2.14 -0.59 3.00
C ASN A 57 1.93 -2.05 2.62
N ALA A 58 0.70 -2.45 2.32
CA ALA A 58 0.43 -3.81 1.88
C ALA A 58 1.14 -4.14 0.56
N TYR A 59 1.34 -3.16 -0.33
CA TYR A 59 2.11 -3.36 -1.56
C TYR A 59 3.60 -3.51 -1.32
N CYS A 60 4.18 -2.68 -0.45
CA CYS A 60 5.56 -2.82 0.01
C CYS A 60 5.85 -4.26 0.48
N TRP A 61 4.99 -4.82 1.35
CA TRP A 61 5.19 -6.19 1.84
C TRP A 61 5.09 -7.26 0.75
N VAL A 62 4.20 -7.10 -0.23
CA VAL A 62 4.09 -8.04 -1.36
C VAL A 62 5.35 -8.00 -2.22
N LEU A 63 5.91 -6.82 -2.48
CA LEU A 63 7.18 -6.69 -3.21
C LEU A 63 8.34 -7.31 -2.42
N CYS A 64 8.44 -7.01 -1.12
CA CYS A 64 9.47 -7.60 -0.26
C CYS A 64 9.41 -9.14 -0.27
N GLU A 65 8.21 -9.72 -0.22
CA GLU A 65 8.01 -11.18 -0.25
C GLU A 65 8.43 -11.78 -1.60
N ALA A 66 8.03 -11.17 -2.72
CA ALA A 66 8.41 -11.63 -4.05
C ALA A 66 9.94 -11.55 -4.30
N ILE A 67 10.58 -10.45 -3.90
CA ILE A 67 12.04 -10.28 -4.00
C ILE A 67 12.74 -11.30 -3.11
N ALA A 68 12.29 -11.47 -1.86
CA ALA A 68 12.87 -12.40 -0.90
C ALA A 68 12.87 -13.85 -1.43
N GLU A 69 11.78 -14.29 -2.06
CA GLU A 69 11.69 -15.60 -2.70
C GLU A 69 12.72 -15.76 -3.83
N ALA A 70 12.90 -14.73 -4.66
CA ALA A 70 13.83 -14.76 -5.78
C ALA A 70 15.31 -14.82 -5.34
N ILE A 71 15.68 -14.11 -4.27
CA ILE A 71 17.06 -14.03 -3.78
C ILE A 71 17.38 -15.00 -2.64
N ARG A 72 16.38 -15.77 -2.17
CA ARG A 72 16.47 -16.68 -1.00
C ARG A 72 16.82 -15.95 0.30
N ALA A 73 16.19 -14.82 0.52
CA ALA A 73 16.24 -14.06 1.78
C ALA A 73 14.87 -14.10 2.47
N THR A 74 14.75 -13.44 3.62
CA THR A 74 13.46 -13.14 4.25
C THR A 74 12.93 -11.78 3.77
N LYS A 75 11.61 -11.61 3.78
CA LYS A 75 10.99 -10.32 3.42
C LYS A 75 11.37 -9.21 4.39
N GLU A 76 11.66 -9.55 5.65
CA GLU A 76 12.15 -8.63 6.67
C GLU A 76 13.55 -8.11 6.35
N GLU A 77 14.45 -8.96 5.85
CA GLU A 77 15.79 -8.55 5.39
C GLU A 77 15.69 -7.60 4.18
N VAL A 78 14.88 -7.96 3.18
CA VAL A 78 14.63 -7.10 2.00
C VAL A 78 14.06 -5.76 2.43
N TYR A 79 13.10 -5.76 3.37
CA TYR A 79 12.51 -4.53 3.90
C TYR A 79 13.55 -3.65 4.61
N ARG A 80 14.42 -4.22 5.46
CA ARG A 80 15.49 -3.45 6.13
C ARG A 80 16.47 -2.85 5.12
N GLN A 81 16.87 -3.62 4.11
CA GLN A 81 17.72 -3.14 3.02
C GLN A 81 17.05 -1.99 2.26
N ALA A 82 15.76 -2.12 1.95
CA ALA A 82 15.01 -1.06 1.27
C ALA A 82 14.98 0.24 2.09
N ILE A 83 14.77 0.16 3.40
CA ILE A 83 14.79 1.34 4.30
C ILE A 83 16.16 2.02 4.30
N GLU A 84 17.24 1.24 4.35
CA GLU A 84 18.61 1.77 4.29
C GLU A 84 18.86 2.48 2.95
N GLN A 85 18.46 1.88 1.82
CA GLN A 85 18.68 2.43 0.48
C GLN A 85 17.85 3.69 0.18
N VAL A 86 16.64 3.80 0.75
CA VAL A 86 15.83 5.03 0.65
C VAL A 86 16.54 6.22 1.31
N GLY A 87 17.46 5.98 2.24
CA GLY A 87 18.44 6.96 2.71
C GLY A 87 17.87 8.03 3.64
N VAL A 88 16.70 7.80 4.24
CA VAL A 88 16.05 8.76 5.13
C VAL A 88 16.46 8.47 6.58
N PHE A 89 17.56 9.10 7.00
CA PHE A 89 18.06 9.02 8.37
C PHE A 89 18.21 10.40 9.00
N ALA A 90 18.15 10.44 10.33
CA ALA A 90 18.62 11.56 11.13
C ALA A 90 20.04 11.25 11.62
N GLU A 91 20.95 12.22 11.49
CA GLU A 91 22.27 12.12 12.10
C GLU A 91 22.19 12.56 13.56
N LEU A 92 22.54 11.68 14.49
CA LEU A 92 22.53 11.91 15.92
C LEU A 92 23.95 11.91 16.46
N TRP A 93 24.24 12.81 17.40
CA TRP A 93 25.53 12.91 18.07
C TRP A 93 25.31 12.62 19.55
N ILE A 94 25.69 11.41 19.97
CA ILE A 94 25.38 10.90 21.30
C ILE A 94 26.69 10.70 22.06
N PRO A 95 26.78 11.04 23.37
CA PRO A 95 27.95 10.67 24.17
C PRO A 95 28.28 9.17 24.02
N GLU A 96 29.56 8.84 23.89
CA GLU A 96 30.01 7.47 23.60
C GLU A 96 29.43 6.43 24.59
N ASP A 97 29.37 6.79 25.87
CA ASP A 97 28.83 5.92 26.94
C ASP A 97 27.33 5.61 26.77
N ASP A 98 26.57 6.50 26.12
CA ASP A 98 25.12 6.37 25.92
C ASP A 98 24.75 5.81 24.54
N ALA A 99 25.68 5.84 23.58
CA ALA A 99 25.43 5.56 22.16
C ALA A 99 24.74 4.21 21.94
N LYS A 100 25.27 3.14 22.56
CA LYS A 100 24.73 1.78 22.43
C LYS A 100 23.29 1.69 22.95
N SER A 101 23.00 2.26 24.11
CA SER A 101 21.66 2.25 24.71
C SER A 101 20.65 3.00 23.85
N VAL A 102 21.07 4.12 23.25
CA VAL A 102 20.24 4.89 22.32
C VAL A 102 19.94 4.10 21.05
N MET A 103 20.92 3.42 20.46
CA MET A 103 20.72 2.56 19.29
C MET A 103 19.74 1.42 19.60
N GLU A 104 19.95 0.69 20.69
CA GLU A 104 19.06 -0.41 21.11
C GLU A 104 17.62 0.08 21.34
N SER A 105 17.48 1.24 21.99
CA SER A 105 16.18 1.88 22.20
C SER A 105 15.50 2.26 20.89
N TRP A 106 16.25 2.80 19.93
CA TRP A 106 15.74 3.18 18.61
C TRP A 106 15.26 1.97 17.81
N GLU A 107 16.08 0.92 17.73
CA GLU A 107 15.75 -0.29 16.98
C GLU A 107 14.59 -1.08 17.61
N SER A 108 14.38 -0.94 18.92
CA SER A 108 13.25 -1.57 19.63
C SER A 108 11.87 -1.06 19.19
N ILE A 109 11.80 0.11 18.52
CA ILE A 109 10.52 0.70 18.07
C ILE A 109 9.87 -0.17 16.98
N GLY A 110 10.66 -0.85 16.16
CA GLY A 110 10.15 -1.81 15.19
C GLY A 110 11.13 -2.14 14.08
N LEU A 111 10.77 -3.10 13.23
CA LEU A 111 11.67 -3.70 12.24
C LEU A 111 12.39 -2.71 11.33
N GLY A 112 11.71 -1.63 10.91
CA GLY A 112 12.24 -0.60 10.00
C GLY A 112 12.98 0.54 10.69
N TRP A 113 13.17 0.47 12.02
CA TRP A 113 13.96 1.44 12.76
C TRP A 113 15.38 0.90 12.85
N LEU A 114 16.29 1.51 12.10
CA LEU A 114 17.69 1.07 11.98
C LEU A 114 18.59 2.12 12.60
N ALA A 115 19.64 1.70 13.29
CA ALA A 115 20.66 2.61 13.78
C ALA A 115 22.04 2.07 13.38
N PHE A 116 22.85 2.91 12.74
CA PHE A 116 24.22 2.58 12.36
C PHE A 116 25.22 3.50 13.04
N ASP A 117 26.21 2.93 13.71
CA ASP A 117 27.35 3.64 14.27
C ASP A 117 28.31 4.06 13.15
N MET A 118 28.54 5.37 13.05
CA MET A 118 29.40 6.00 12.04
C MET A 118 30.78 6.38 12.59
N GLY A 119 31.05 6.04 13.86
CA GLY A 119 32.30 6.28 14.55
C GLY A 119 32.22 7.35 15.64
N THR A 120 33.19 7.28 16.55
CA THR A 120 33.30 8.19 17.69
C THR A 120 34.36 9.25 17.44
N THR A 121 34.02 10.51 17.67
CA THR A 121 34.93 11.65 17.64
C THR A 121 34.71 12.55 18.85
N LYS A 122 35.79 12.89 19.58
CA LYS A 122 35.76 13.78 20.75
C LYS A 122 34.76 13.36 21.85
N GLY A 123 34.61 12.05 22.06
CA GLY A 123 33.70 11.48 23.08
C GLY A 123 32.22 11.44 22.67
N PHE A 124 31.91 11.70 21.39
CA PHE A 124 30.57 11.56 20.83
C PHE A 124 30.59 10.58 19.67
N THR A 125 29.66 9.63 19.67
CA THR A 125 29.39 8.70 18.58
C THR A 125 28.36 9.30 17.64
N THR A 126 28.67 9.34 16.35
CA THR A 126 27.73 9.72 15.30
C THR A 126 26.90 8.50 14.92
N ILE A 127 25.58 8.62 14.95
CA ILE A 127 24.65 7.53 14.63
C ILE A 127 23.76 7.99 13.46
N HIS A 128 23.65 7.15 12.42
CA HIS A 128 22.61 7.30 11.41
C HIS A 128 21.36 6.54 11.84
N ALA A 129 20.34 7.28 12.26
CA ALA A 129 19.08 6.75 12.77
C ALA A 129 17.99 6.81 11.70
N TYR A 130 17.66 5.66 11.09
CA TYR A 130 16.61 5.52 10.09
C TYR A 130 15.27 5.29 10.78
N LYS A 131 14.22 6.00 10.32
CA LYS A 131 12.85 5.79 10.81
C LYS A 131 12.14 4.72 9.98
N GLY A 132 11.26 3.95 10.61
CA GLY A 132 10.45 2.95 9.90
C GLY A 132 9.41 3.57 8.97
N SER A 133 9.01 2.83 7.92
CA SER A 133 8.07 3.33 6.90
C SER A 133 6.67 3.67 7.44
N SER A 134 6.33 3.20 8.65
CA SER A 134 5.13 3.64 9.37
C SER A 134 5.12 5.13 9.73
N ARG A 135 6.27 5.81 9.68
CA ARG A 135 6.46 7.25 9.90
C ARG A 135 6.86 8.01 8.64
N TYR A 136 6.72 7.38 7.47
CA TYR A 136 7.06 8.02 6.21
C TYR A 136 5.97 8.99 5.76
N ASP A 137 6.40 10.14 5.24
CA ASP A 137 5.56 10.98 4.41
C ASP A 137 5.35 10.35 3.01
N THR A 138 4.51 10.98 2.20
CA THR A 138 4.17 10.48 0.86
C THR A 138 5.38 10.37 -0.07
N LYS A 139 6.35 11.28 0.04
CA LYS A 139 7.54 11.29 -0.81
C LYS A 139 8.50 10.17 -0.41
N GLU A 140 8.70 9.97 0.88
CA GLU A 140 9.51 8.90 1.45
C GLU A 140 8.90 7.53 1.12
N MET A 141 7.58 7.38 1.23
CA MET A 141 6.89 6.13 0.88
C MET A 141 6.94 5.85 -0.63
N SER A 142 6.81 6.87 -1.47
CA SER A 142 7.01 6.72 -2.92
C SER A 142 8.39 6.20 -3.26
N ARG A 143 9.45 6.77 -2.67
CA ARG A 143 10.83 6.33 -2.89
C ARG A 143 11.06 4.88 -2.47
N LEU A 144 10.47 4.46 -1.36
CA LEU A 144 10.54 3.07 -0.91
C LEU A 144 9.91 2.11 -1.91
N LEU A 145 8.72 2.45 -2.42
CA LEU A 145 8.05 1.65 -3.43
C LEU A 145 8.82 1.66 -4.75
N ASP A 146 9.36 2.79 -5.17
CA ASP A 146 10.14 2.90 -6.41
C ASP A 146 11.38 2.01 -6.36
N TRP A 147 12.12 2.04 -5.25
CA TRP A 147 13.28 1.16 -5.06
C TRP A 147 12.88 -0.33 -5.10
N LEU A 148 11.80 -0.71 -4.40
CA LEU A 148 11.33 -2.10 -4.41
C LEU A 148 10.84 -2.56 -5.80
N VAL A 149 10.21 -1.67 -6.57
CA VAL A 149 9.78 -1.97 -7.94
C VAL A 149 10.98 -2.13 -8.86
N GLU A 150 11.98 -1.26 -8.76
CA GLU A 150 13.23 -1.37 -9.53
C GLU A 150 13.98 -2.67 -9.23
N GLU A 151 14.07 -3.08 -7.96
CA GLU A 151 14.70 -4.35 -7.58
C GLU A 151 13.91 -5.56 -8.12
N ALA A 152 12.58 -5.53 -8.02
CA ALA A 152 11.73 -6.59 -8.55
C ALA A 152 11.84 -6.70 -10.09
N ASP A 153 11.84 -5.56 -10.79
CA ASP A 153 12.02 -5.49 -12.24
C ASP A 153 13.41 -6.00 -12.65
N GLY A 154 14.46 -5.64 -11.89
CA GLY A 154 15.83 -6.13 -12.09
C GLY A 154 15.97 -7.64 -11.96
N LEU A 155 15.11 -8.27 -11.14
CA LEU A 155 15.00 -9.73 -10.98
C LEU A 155 14.07 -10.38 -12.01
N GLY A 156 13.43 -9.60 -12.89
CA GLY A 156 12.48 -10.08 -13.89
C GLY A 156 11.15 -10.54 -13.30
N LEU A 157 10.77 -10.04 -12.12
CA LEU A 157 9.48 -10.33 -11.48
C LEU A 157 8.39 -9.44 -12.09
N GLU A 158 7.20 -10.01 -12.35
CA GLU A 158 6.06 -9.19 -12.76
C GLU A 158 5.60 -8.29 -11.60
N THR A 159 5.84 -6.99 -11.73
CA THR A 159 5.31 -5.96 -10.84
C THR A 159 3.92 -5.48 -11.32
N ARG A 160 3.18 -4.79 -10.46
CA ARG A 160 1.88 -4.19 -10.88
C ARG A 160 2.09 -3.12 -11.95
N THR A 161 1.05 -2.80 -12.70
CA THR A 161 1.18 -1.76 -13.72
C THR A 161 1.51 -0.39 -13.08
N PRO A 162 2.23 0.50 -13.78
CA PRO A 162 2.56 1.83 -13.26
C PRO A 162 1.33 2.63 -12.79
N GLU A 163 0.18 2.47 -13.46
CA GLU A 163 -1.08 3.11 -13.08
C GLU A 163 -1.62 2.59 -11.74
N GLU A 164 -1.49 1.29 -11.48
CA GLU A 164 -1.87 0.69 -10.21
C GLU A 164 -0.93 1.14 -9.09
N ILE A 165 0.37 1.26 -9.37
CA ILE A 165 1.39 1.77 -8.43
C ILE A 165 1.10 3.22 -8.05
N GLU A 166 0.86 4.08 -9.03
CA GLU A 166 0.58 5.50 -8.81
C GLU A 166 -0.71 5.68 -7.98
N ARG A 167 -1.76 4.92 -8.29
CA ARG A 167 -2.99 4.93 -7.50
C ARG A 167 -2.76 4.56 -6.03
N MET A 168 -1.83 3.64 -5.74
CA MET A 168 -1.50 3.26 -4.37
C MET A 168 -0.73 4.36 -3.63
N LYS A 169 0.18 5.06 -4.32
CA LYS A 169 0.90 6.24 -3.79
C LYS A 169 -0.08 7.36 -3.42
N SER A 170 -1.03 7.68 -4.30
CA SER A 170 -2.03 8.73 -4.03
C SER A 170 -2.92 8.41 -2.82
N LEU A 171 -3.32 7.15 -2.63
CA LEU A 171 -4.17 6.74 -1.50
C LEU A 171 -3.44 6.77 -0.14
N TRP A 172 -2.12 6.68 -0.14
CA TRP A 172 -1.32 6.86 1.07
C TRP A 172 -1.34 8.33 1.53
N ASP A 173 -1.21 9.26 0.57
CA ASP A 173 -1.26 10.71 0.81
C ASP A 173 -2.58 11.12 1.47
N GLU A 174 -3.70 10.63 0.95
CA GLU A 174 -5.04 10.86 1.53
C GLU A 174 -5.17 10.36 2.97
N LYS A 175 -4.49 9.26 3.33
CA LYS A 175 -4.53 8.70 4.70
C LYS A 175 -3.72 9.52 5.71
N GLN A 176 -2.67 10.22 5.27
CA GLN A 176 -1.85 11.07 6.15
C GLN A 176 -2.49 12.46 6.38
N ALA A 177 -3.40 12.88 5.49
CA ALA A 177 -4.07 14.17 5.56
C ALA A 177 -5.29 14.22 6.52
N VAL A 178 -5.60 13.12 7.22
CA VAL A 178 -6.73 12.96 8.15
C VAL A 178 -6.21 12.78 9.58
#